data_AF-A0A3N0V600-F1
#
_entry.id   AF-A0A3N0V600-F1
#
_cell.length_a   1.000
_cell.length_b   1.000
_cell.length_c   1.000
_cell.angle_alpha   90.00
_cell.angle_beta   90.00
_cell.angle_gamma   90.00
#
_symmetry.space_group_name_H-M   'P 1'
#
loop_
_entity.id
_entity.type
_entity.pdbx_description
1 polymer ?
#
loop_
_entity_poly.entity_id
_entity_poly.type
_entity_poly.pdbx_seq_one_letter_code
_entity_poly.pdbx_strand_id
1 'polypeptide(L)'
;MPLEQLILVILLGAMLGAAGQCVRVIAGFKKLHGKAERTGTSVSKLIQLSDLYISLLIGAVAGVLGALLLWEEFLNTDGLQRQTVFTLLGMGYAGSDFIEAFIKKYVPESP
;
A
#
# COMPACT_ATOMS: atom_id res chain seq x y z
N MET A 1 15.85 16.91 -12.87
CA MET A 1 14.47 16.48 -13.15
C MET A 1 13.57 17.70 -13.23
N PRO A 2 12.84 17.93 -14.33
CA PRO A 2 11.76 18.92 -14.39
C PRO A 2 10.59 18.52 -13.49
N LEU A 3 9.87 19.52 -12.95
CA LEU A 3 8.78 19.32 -11.98
C LEU A 3 7.70 18.35 -12.49
N GLU A 4 7.42 18.38 -13.79
CA GLU A 4 6.43 17.53 -14.45
C GLU A 4 6.76 16.03 -14.30
N GLN A 5 8.04 15.67 -14.47
CA GLN A 5 8.50 14.29 -14.33
C GLN A 5 8.44 13.82 -12.88
N LEU A 6 8.73 14.71 -11.93
CA LEU A 6 8.62 14.40 -10.50
C LEU A 6 7.18 14.05 -10.13
N ILE A 7 6.21 14.83 -10.62
CA ILE A 7 4.79 14.60 -10.40
C ILE A 7 4.37 13.24 -10.98
N LEU A 8 4.85 12.89 -12.18
CA LEU A 8 4.56 11.60 -12.80
C LEU A 8 5.12 10.42 -12.01
N VAL A 9 6.36 10.51 -11.53
CA VAL A 9 6.99 9.46 -10.70
C VAL A 9 6.22 9.27 -9.39
N ILE A 10 5.84 10.38 -8.72
CA ILE A 10 5.05 10.33 -7.49
C ILE A 10 3.67 9.72 -7.75
N LEU A 11 2.98 10.15 -8.82
CA LEU A 11 1.66 9.65 -9.17
C LEU A 11 1.68 8.15 -9.47
N LEU A 12 2.62 7.70 -10.30
CA LEU A 12 2.77 6.29 -10.65
C LEU A 12 3.19 5.44 -9.43
N GLY A 13 4.11 5.95 -8.62
CA GLY A 13 4.49 5.33 -7.35
C GLY A 13 3.31 5.15 -6.41
N ALA A 14 2.51 6.19 -6.21
CA ALA A 14 1.31 6.14 -5.38
C ALA A 14 0.30 5.11 -5.88
N MET A 15 0.04 5.10 -7.19
CA MET A 15 -0.91 4.17 -7.80
C MET A 15 -0.44 2.72 -7.71
N LEU A 16 0.83 2.45 -8.01
CA LEU A 16 1.40 1.11 -7.94
C LEU A 16 1.54 0.62 -6.49
N GLY A 17 1.90 1.50 -5.56
CA GLY A 17 1.92 1.19 -4.13
C GLY A 17 0.55 0.84 -3.59
N ALA A 18 -0.47 1.66 -3.91
CA ALA A 18 -1.86 1.39 -3.56
C ALA A 18 -2.35 0.07 -4.17
N ALA A 19 -2.01 -0.20 -5.43
CA ALA A 19 -2.35 -1.46 -6.10
C ALA A 19 -1.71 -2.68 -5.41
N GLY A 20 -0.45 -2.57 -4.98
CA GLY A 20 0.23 -3.60 -4.20
C GLY A 20 -0.49 -3.87 -2.87
N GLN A 21 -0.97 -2.82 -2.22
CA GLN A 21 -1.72 -2.93 -0.97
C GLN A 21 -3.10 -3.58 -1.13
N CYS A 22 -3.76 -3.44 -2.28
CA CYS A 22 -5.04 -4.10 -2.55
C CYS A 22 -4.96 -5.63 -2.39
N VAL A 23 -3.81 -6.25 -2.67
CA VAL A 23 -3.58 -7.69 -2.45
C VAL A 23 -3.80 -8.06 -0.97
N ARG A 24 -3.40 -7.18 -0.04
CA ARG A 24 -3.62 -7.40 1.39
C ARG A 24 -5.05 -7.20 1.82
N VAL A 25 -5.75 -6.24 1.22
CA VAL A 25 -7.18 -6.04 1.49
C VAL A 25 -7.93 -7.36 1.23
N ILE A 26 -7.66 -8.01 0.11
CA ILE A 26 -8.27 -9.31 -0.24
C ILE A 26 -7.93 -10.39 0.81
N ALA A 27 -6.67 -10.49 1.22
CA ALA A 27 -6.26 -11.45 2.26
C ALA A 27 -6.87 -11.13 3.64
N GLY A 28 -7.01 -9.85 3.98
CA GLY A 28 -7.64 -9.34 5.20
C GLY A 28 -9.14 -9.66 5.24
N PHE A 29 -9.84 -9.50 4.12
CA PHE A 29 -11.24 -9.91 3.97
C PHE A 29 -11.46 -11.39 4.28
N LYS A 30 -10.56 -12.28 3.81
CA LYS A 30 -10.64 -13.72 4.13
C LYS A 30 -10.49 -13.98 5.64
N LYS A 31 -9.59 -13.27 6.32
CA LYS A 31 -9.42 -13.37 7.79
C LYS A 31 -10.65 -12.85 8.54
N LEU A 32 -11.23 -11.74 8.07
CA LEU A 32 -12.46 -11.18 8.63
C LEU A 32 -13.64 -12.14 8.48
N HIS A 33 -13.76 -12.84 7.35
CA HIS A 33 -14.78 -13.87 7.15
C HIS A 33 -14.67 -15.00 8.18
N GLY A 34 -13.46 -15.53 8.40
CA GLY A 34 -13.24 -16.55 9.43
C GLY A 34 -13.48 -16.03 10.85
N LYS A 35 -13.25 -14.74 11.12
CA LYS A 35 -13.56 -14.11 12.42
C LYS A 35 -15.07 -13.94 12.62
N ALA A 36 -15.79 -13.52 11.57
CA ALA A 36 -17.24 -13.37 11.54
C ALA A 36 -17.95 -14.70 11.85
N GLU A 37 -17.54 -15.80 11.20
CA GLU A 37 -18.06 -17.14 11.47
C GLU A 37 -17.87 -17.58 12.92
N ARG A 38 -16.71 -17.30 13.52
CA ARG A 38 -16.40 -17.66 14.92
C ARG A 38 -17.14 -16.83 15.96
N THR A 39 -17.50 -15.59 15.62
CA THR A 39 -18.16 -14.64 16.53
C THR A 39 -19.66 -14.50 16.28
N GLY A 40 -20.22 -15.27 15.34
CA GLY A 40 -21.64 -15.20 14.98
C GLY A 40 -22.08 -13.81 14.48
N THR A 41 -21.14 -12.98 14.01
CA THR A 41 -21.39 -11.59 13.60
C THR A 41 -21.23 -11.46 12.08
N SER A 42 -21.91 -10.52 11.44
CA SER A 42 -21.76 -10.30 10.00
C SER A 42 -20.43 -9.61 9.66
N VAL A 43 -19.83 -10.00 8.53
CA VAL A 43 -18.59 -9.41 8.01
C VAL A 43 -18.72 -7.90 7.81
N SER A 44 -19.90 -7.42 7.39
CA SER A 44 -20.20 -5.99 7.22
C SER A 44 -20.05 -5.19 8.51
N LYS A 45 -20.33 -5.79 9.67
CA LYS A 45 -20.17 -5.14 10.99
C LYS A 45 -18.72 -5.05 11.45
N LEU A 46 -17.84 -5.88 10.89
CA LEU A 46 -16.42 -5.94 11.24
C LEU A 46 -15.55 -5.10 10.29
N ILE A 47 -16.05 -4.77 9.10
CA ILE A 47 -15.35 -3.91 8.14
C ILE A 47 -15.57 -2.46 8.52
N GLN A 48 -14.48 -1.75 8.80
CA GLN A 48 -14.48 -0.30 8.91
C GLN A 48 -13.89 0.30 7.64
N LEU A 49 -14.66 1.18 6.99
CA LEU A 49 -14.23 1.83 5.75
C LEU A 49 -13.01 2.73 5.98
N SER A 50 -12.90 3.34 7.17
CA SER A 50 -11.72 4.11 7.62
C SER A 50 -10.43 3.30 7.53
N ASP A 51 -10.45 2.06 8.00
CA ASP A 51 -9.27 1.19 8.02
C ASP A 51 -8.84 0.82 6.60
N LEU A 52 -9.80 0.63 5.69
CA LEU A 52 -9.53 0.39 4.28
C LEU A 52 -8.81 1.59 3.64
N TYR A 53 -9.35 2.80 3.84
CA TYR A 53 -8.77 4.04 3.33
C TYR A 53 -7.37 4.31 3.89
N ILE A 54 -7.19 4.16 5.20
CA ILE A 54 -5.88 4.33 5.86
C ILE A 54 -4.88 3.32 5.30
N SER A 55 -5.29 2.05 5.14
CA SER A 55 -4.40 1.02 4.58
C SER A 55 -3.97 1.36 3.16
N LEU A 56 -4.88 1.84 2.30
CA LEU A 56 -4.59 2.20 0.92
C LEU A 56 -3.65 3.41 0.84
N LEU A 57 -3.85 4.39 1.72
CA LEU A 57 -2.99 5.57 1.83
C LEU A 57 -1.57 5.19 2.26
N ILE A 58 -1.43 4.25 3.21
CA ILE A 58 -0.14 3.71 3.60
C ILE A 58 0.56 3.03 2.41
N GLY A 59 -0.18 2.21 1.65
CA GLY A 59 0.32 1.58 0.42
C GLY A 59 0.80 2.60 -0.62
N ALA A 60 0.01 3.66 -0.83
CA ALA A 60 0.37 4.75 -1.73
C ALA A 60 1.65 5.47 -1.28
N VAL A 61 1.78 5.82 0.00
CA VAL A 61 2.99 6.46 0.55
C VAL A 61 4.22 5.56 0.38
N ALA A 62 4.08 4.27 0.69
CA ALA A 62 5.16 3.30 0.48
C ALA A 62 5.59 3.20 -1.00
N GLY A 63 4.62 3.21 -1.92
CA GLY A 63 4.90 3.22 -3.36
C GLY A 63 5.55 4.52 -3.85
N VAL A 64 5.16 5.68 -3.31
CA VAL A 64 5.84 6.96 -3.60
C VAL A 64 7.29 6.90 -3.16
N LEU A 65 7.56 6.44 -1.93
CA LEU A 65 8.93 6.29 -1.43
C LEU A 65 9.74 5.33 -2.29
N GLY A 66 9.14 4.22 -2.71
CA GLY A 66 9.75 3.28 -3.65
C GLY A 66 10.04 3.88 -5.01
N ALA A 67 9.14 4.70 -5.55
CA ALA A 67 9.30 5.30 -6.88
C ALA A 67 10.37 6.40 -6.87
N LEU A 68 10.52 7.11 -5.75
CA LEU A 68 11.61 8.06 -5.54
C LEU A 68 12.97 7.35 -5.42
N LEU A 69 13.01 6.14 -4.85
CA LEU A 69 14.23 5.32 -4.80
C LEU A 69 14.63 4.80 -6.18
N LEU A 70 13.65 4.45 -7.02
CA LEU A 70 13.84 3.87 -8.36
C LEU A 70 13.67 4.89 -9.49
N TRP A 71 13.81 6.18 -9.19
CA TRP A 71 13.45 7.26 -10.11
C TRP A 71 14.24 7.25 -11.43
N GLU A 72 15.50 6.81 -11.41
CA GLU A 72 16.32 6.67 -12.62
C GLU A 72 15.76 5.62 -13.58
N GLU A 73 15.12 4.55 -13.07
CA GLU A 73 14.45 3.54 -13.90
C GLU A 73 13.18 4.08 -14.56
N PHE A 74 12.52 5.07 -13.95
CA PHE A 74 11.34 5.73 -14.52
C PHE A 74 11.66 6.74 -15.62
N LEU A 75 12.84 7.37 -15.53
CA LEU A 75 13.29 8.36 -16.49
C LEU A 75 14.05 7.76 -17.66
N ASN A 76 14.31 6.45 -17.64
CA ASN A 76 14.94 5.77 -18.77
C ASN A 76 14.05 5.83 -20.01
N THR A 77 14.66 6.21 -21.13
CA THR A 77 14.00 6.34 -22.44
C THR A 77 13.52 5.02 -23.03
N ASP A 78 14.01 3.89 -22.51
CA ASP A 78 13.60 2.54 -22.94
C ASP A 78 12.26 2.09 -22.33
N GLY A 79 11.64 2.94 -21.51
CA GLY A 79 10.36 2.67 -20.85
C GLY A 79 10.52 1.89 -19.56
N LEU A 80 9.39 1.74 -18.84
CA LEU A 80 9.36 1.15 -17.52
C LEU A 80 9.53 -0.37 -17.60
N GLN A 81 10.58 -0.91 -16.99
CA GLN A 81 10.77 -2.36 -16.95
C GLN A 81 9.68 -3.03 -16.10
N ARG A 82 9.25 -4.22 -16.55
CA ARG A 82 8.30 -5.05 -15.79
C ARG A 82 8.78 -5.32 -14.37
N GLN A 83 10.09 -5.49 -14.19
CA GLN A 83 10.70 -5.69 -12.88
C GLN A 83 10.47 -4.50 -11.96
N THR A 84 10.65 -3.27 -12.42
CA THR A 84 10.38 -2.02 -11.66
C THR A 84 8.93 -1.97 -11.18
N VAL A 85 7.97 -2.35 -12.03
CA VAL A 85 6.54 -2.40 -11.69
C VAL A 85 6.28 -3.40 -10.56
N PHE A 86 6.82 -4.62 -10.67
CA PHE A 86 6.68 -5.63 -9.62
C PHE A 86 7.41 -5.25 -8.33
N THR A 87 8.55 -4.59 -8.42
CA THR A 87 9.28 -4.06 -7.26
C THR A 87 8.44 -3.03 -6.53
N LEU A 88 7.77 -2.11 -7.24
CA LEU A 88 6.89 -1.12 -6.63
C LEU A 88 5.64 -1.72 -6.00
N LEU A 89 5.00 -2.67 -6.68
CA LEU A 89 3.89 -3.45 -6.09
C LEU A 89 4.34 -4.14 -4.79
N GLY A 90 5.53 -4.74 -4.81
CA GLY A 90 6.16 -5.36 -3.66
C GLY A 90 6.49 -4.36 -2.56
N MET A 91 6.97 -3.16 -2.90
CA MET A 91 7.25 -2.09 -1.94
C MET A 91 5.97 -1.54 -1.31
N GLY A 92 4.88 -1.38 -2.06
CA GLY A 92 3.56 -1.09 -1.49
C GLY A 92 3.10 -2.20 -0.53
N TYR A 93 3.24 -3.45 -0.98
CA TYR A 93 2.92 -4.65 -0.19
C TYR A 93 3.89 -4.92 0.97
N ALA A 94 5.09 -4.35 1.05
CA ALA A 94 6.01 -4.60 2.18
C ALA A 94 6.10 -3.37 3.08
N GLY A 95 6.15 -2.18 2.48
CA GLY A 95 6.16 -0.91 3.16
C GLY A 95 4.93 -0.67 4.01
N SER A 96 3.75 -1.16 3.60
CA SER A 96 2.58 -1.09 4.47
C SER A 96 2.69 -1.95 5.74
N ASP A 97 3.55 -2.98 5.79
CA ASP A 97 3.71 -3.86 6.95
C ASP A 97 4.69 -3.20 7.91
N PHE A 98 5.74 -2.59 7.33
CA PHE A 98 6.64 -1.73 8.07
C PHE A 98 5.91 -0.55 8.72
N ILE A 99 5.07 0.19 7.96
CA ILE A 99 4.34 1.35 8.51
C ILE A 99 3.30 0.90 9.53
N GLU A 100 2.55 -0.18 9.28
CA GLU A 100 1.58 -0.70 10.25
C GLU A 100 2.25 -1.21 11.53
N ALA A 101 3.37 -1.94 11.42
CA ALA A 101 4.16 -2.40 12.56
C ALA A 101 4.80 -1.24 13.32
N PHE A 102 5.23 -0.20 12.61
CA PHE A 102 5.75 1.03 13.21
C PHE A 102 4.66 1.76 14.02
N ILE A 103 3.46 1.92 13.45
CA ILE A 103 2.32 2.54 14.15
C ILE A 103 1.96 1.74 15.40
N LYS A 104 1.80 0.42 15.30
CA LYS A 104 1.51 -0.44 16.47
C LYS A 104 2.58 -0.38 17.55
N LYS A 105 3.84 -0.19 17.16
CA LYS A 105 4.97 -0.16 18.09
C LYS A 105 5.13 1.20 18.81
N TYR A 106 4.80 2.30 18.14
CA TYR A 106 5.12 3.65 18.62
C TYR A 106 3.91 4.53 18.90
N VAL A 107 2.72 4.16 18.44
CA VAL A 107 1.47 4.84 18.78
C VAL A 107 0.75 3.98 19.83
N PRO A 108 0.73 4.39 21.11
CA PRO A 108 -0.01 3.67 22.14
C PRO A 108 -1.50 3.63 21.78
N GLU A 109 -2.14 2.46 21.92
CA GLU A 109 -3.60 2.36 21.85
C GLU A 109 -4.18 3.29 22.91
N SER A 110 -4.88 4.35 22.48
CA SER A 110 -5.59 5.24 23.40
C SER A 110 -6.57 4.42 24.26
N PRO A 111 -6.63 4.65 25.58
CA PRO A 111 -7.42 3.85 26.53
C PRO A 111 -8.92 3.92 26.27
#